data_AF-A0A1W1V7J3-F1
#
_entry.id   AF-A0A1W1V7J3-F1
#
_cell.length_a   1.000
_cell.length_b   1.000
_cell.length_c   1.000
_cell.angle_alpha   90.00
_cell.angle_beta   90.00
_cell.angle_gamma   90.00
#
_symmetry.space_group_name_H-M   'P 1'
#
loop_
_entity.id
_entity.type
_entity.pdbx_description
1 polymer ?
#
loop_
_entity_poly.entity_id
_entity_poly.type
_entity_poly.pdbx_seq_one_letter_code
_entity_poly.pdbx_strand_id
1 'polypeptide(L)' 'MTPHPTTIHYAEVRGVAAETALRAFLDALPILPGFLGAALLVSPDQPDLALVASRWAGEVPPLPLPTDARAWTFKVREAR' A
#
# COMPACT_ATOMS: atom_id res chain seq x y z
N MET A 1 -2.99 -22.14 8.94
CA MET A 1 -3.91 -20.99 8.97
C MET A 1 -3.26 -19.86 8.21
N THR A 2 -3.90 -19.34 7.17
CA THR A 2 -3.42 -18.13 6.48
C THR A 2 -3.71 -16.93 7.39
N PRO A 3 -2.72 -16.11 7.74
CA PRO A 3 -2.96 -14.93 8.57
C PRO A 3 -3.91 -13.95 7.86
N HIS A 4 -4.91 -13.45 8.60
CA HIS A 4 -5.83 -12.44 8.09
C HIS A 4 -5.32 -11.03 8.43
N PRO A 5 -5.49 -10.06 7.53
CA PRO A 5 -5.11 -8.68 7.82
C PRO A 5 -6.01 -8.05 8.88
N THR A 6 -5.40 -7.41 9.87
CA THR A 6 -6.09 -6.57 10.85
C THR A 6 -5.99 -5.09 10.51
N THR A 7 -5.04 -4.72 9.64
CA THR A 7 -4.83 -3.36 9.15
C THR A 7 -4.59 -3.37 7.65
N ILE A 8 -5.16 -2.38 6.94
CA ILE A 8 -4.89 -2.10 5.53
C ILE A 8 -4.31 -0.69 5.45
N HIS A 9 -3.25 -0.53 4.66
CA HIS A 9 -2.65 0.76 4.37
C HIS A 9 -2.77 1.06 2.87
N TYR A 10 -3.06 2.31 2.55
CA TYR A 10 -3.11 2.83 1.20
C TYR A 10 -2.06 3.92 1.02
N ALA A 11 -1.32 3.89 -0.08
CA ALA A 11 -0.46 5.00 -0.54
C ALA A 11 -0.83 5.37 -1.97
N GLU A 12 -1.15 6.64 -2.21
CA GLU A 12 -1.47 7.21 -3.51
C GLU A 12 -0.37 8.17 -3.93
N VAL A 13 0.05 8.11 -5.19
CA VAL A 13 0.92 9.10 -5.83
C VAL A 13 0.27 9.53 -7.14
N ARG A 14 0.47 10.80 -7.51
CA ARG A 14 0.00 11.35 -8.79
C ARG A 14 1.16 11.84 -9.66
N GLY A 15 0.95 11.81 -10.97
CA GLY A 15 1.87 12.31 -12.00
C GLY A 15 2.54 11.20 -12.82
N VAL A 16 3.32 11.63 -13.82
CA VAL A 16 3.92 10.76 -14.85
C VAL A 16 4.79 9.63 -14.28
N ALA A 17 5.40 9.83 -13.11
CA ALA A 17 6.28 8.85 -12.46
C ALA A 17 5.59 8.07 -11.32
N ALA A 18 4.27 8.23 -11.12
CA ALA A 18 3.57 7.68 -9.96
C ALA A 18 3.69 6.15 -9.84
N GLU A 19 3.51 5.43 -10.95
CA GLU A 19 3.61 3.97 -10.96
C GLU A 19 5.03 3.50 -10.59
N THR A 20 6.06 4.10 -11.19
CA THR A 20 7.46 3.76 -10.91
C THR A 20 7.83 4.03 -9.45
N ALA A 21 7.41 5.19 -8.91
CA ALA A 21 7.65 5.54 -7.51
C ALA A 21 6.99 4.55 -6.55
N LEU A 22 5.73 4.18 -6.81
CA LEU A 22 5.01 3.22 -5.97
C LEU A 22 5.46 1.78 -6.16
N ARG A 23 6.04 1.42 -7.31
CA ARG A 23 6.68 0.11 -7.52
C ARG A 23 7.91 -0.06 -6.64
N ALA A 24 8.80 0.94 -6.60
CA ALA A 24 9.96 0.91 -5.70
C ALA A 24 9.53 0.84 -4.21
N PHE A 25 8.47 1.57 -3.85
CA PHE A 25 7.88 1.46 -2.52
C PHE A 25 7.31 0.06 -2.23
N LEU A 26 6.59 -0.54 -3.19
CA LEU A 26 6.03 -1.89 -3.08
C LEU A 26 7.12 -2.93 -2.82
N ASP A 27 8.25 -2.83 -3.52
CA ASP A 27 9.38 -3.76 -3.42
C ASP A 27 10.05 -3.74 -2.02
N ALA A 28 9.90 -2.64 -1.27
CA ALA A 28 10.43 -2.50 0.08
C ALA A 28 9.54 -3.11 1.18
N LEU A 29 8.26 -3.42 0.89
CA LEU A 29 7.31 -3.87 1.90
C LEU A 29 7.52 -5.31 2.43
N PRO A 30 7.92 -6.31 1.62
CA PRO A 30 7.98 -7.71 2.06
C PRO A 30 8.91 -7.99 3.23
N ILE A 31 9.92 -7.16 3.46
CA ILE A 31 10.87 -7.32 4.56
C ILE A 31 10.36 -6.75 5.89
N LEU A 32 9.23 -6.05 5.87
CA LEU A 32 8.70 -5.36 7.04
C LEU A 32 7.86 -6.32 7.93
N PRO A 33 7.98 -6.19 9.26
CA PRO A 33 7.28 -7.08 10.19
C PRO A 33 5.77 -6.98 10.01
N GLY A 34 5.10 -8.13 9.98
CA GLY A 34 3.65 -8.21 9.87
C GLY A 34 3.08 -7.96 8.47
N PHE A 35 3.91 -7.80 7.44
CA PHE A 35 3.45 -7.71 6.05
C PHE A 35 2.79 -9.02 5.59
N LEU A 36 1.60 -8.92 5.00
CA LEU A 36 0.84 -10.07 4.49
C LEU A 36 0.68 -10.07 2.98
N GLY A 37 1.00 -8.95 2.32
CA GLY A 37 0.86 -8.79 0.88
C GLY A 37 0.42 -7.39 0.50
N ALA A 38 0.57 -7.04 -0.77
CA ALA A 38 0.14 -5.76 -1.31
C ALA A 38 -0.18 -5.87 -2.80
N ALA A 39 -0.89 -4.88 -3.34
CA ALA A 39 -1.12 -4.72 -4.75
C ALA A 39 -0.79 -3.30 -5.18
N LEU A 40 -0.10 -3.16 -6.31
CA LEU A 40 0.00 -1.90 -7.06
C LEU A 40 -1.19 -1.83 -8.02
N LEU A 41 -1.89 -0.71 -7.98
CA LEU A 41 -3.13 -0.45 -8.68
C LEU A 41 -2.95 0.83 -9.50
N VAL A 42 -3.46 0.81 -10.72
CA VAL A 42 -3.56 1.97 -11.61
C VAL A 42 -5.02 2.15 -12.00
N SER A 43 -5.44 3.39 -12.25
CA SER A 43 -6.84 3.68 -12.60
C SER A 43 -6.95 3.99 -14.10
N PRO A 44 -7.74 3.21 -14.87
CA PRO A 44 -7.99 3.53 -16.27
C PRO A 44 -8.62 4.91 -16.48
N ASP A 45 -9.46 5.35 -15.53
CA ASP A 45 -10.15 6.64 -15.57
C ASP A 45 -9.33 7.80 -14.97
N GLN A 46 -8.17 7.51 -14.35
CA GLN A 46 -7.25 8.49 -13.79
C GLN A 46 -5.81 8.08 -14.15
N PRO A 47 -5.34 8.35 -15.37
CA PRO A 47 -4.07 7.82 -15.90
C PRO A 47 -2.83 8.29 -15.13
N ASP A 48 -2.92 9.45 -14.47
CA ASP A 48 -1.84 9.98 -13.65
C ASP A 48 -1.87 9.47 -12.20
N LEU A 49 -2.76 8.55 -11.82
CA LEU A 49 -2.87 8.02 -10.47
C LEU A 49 -2.37 6.59 -10.37
N ALA A 50 -1.50 6.35 -9.38
CA ALA A 50 -1.15 5.02 -8.92
C ALA A 50 -1.43 4.90 -7.41
N LEU A 51 -1.77 3.69 -6.97
CA LEU A 51 -2.14 3.37 -5.60
C LEU A 51 -1.50 2.05 -5.18
N VAL A 52 -0.94 1.97 -3.97
CA VAL A 52 -0.57 0.70 -3.33
C VAL A 52 -1.53 0.43 -2.19
N ALA A 53 -2.16 -0.75 -2.20
CA ALA A 53 -2.95 -1.27 -1.08
C ALA A 53 -2.18 -2.42 -0.41
N SER A 54 -1.68 -2.21 0.81
CA SER A 54 -0.91 -3.18 1.58
C SER A 54 -1.66 -3.70 2.80
N ARG A 55 -1.47 -4.98 3.11
CA ARG A 55 -2.21 -5.76 4.13
C ARG A 55 -1.26 -6.19 5.24
N TRP A 56 -1.69 -6.01 6.49
CA TRP A 56 -0.83 -6.19 7.66
C TRP A 56 -1.52 -6.99 8.76
N ALA A 57 -0.77 -7.86 9.43
CA ALA A 57 -1.23 -8.67 10.56
C ALA A 57 -1.44 -7.83 11.85
N GLY A 58 -0.81 -6.66 11.94
CA GLY A 58 -0.84 -5.81 13.12
C GLY A 58 -0.77 -4.33 12.79
N GLU A 59 -0.09 -3.55 13.63
CA GLU A 59 0.21 -2.15 13.33
C GLU A 59 1.10 -2.03 12.09
N VAL A 60 0.88 -0.97 11.31
CA VAL A 60 1.71 -0.67 10.13
C VAL A 60 2.96 0.03 10.65
N PRO A 61 4.16 -0.50 10.42
CA PRO A 61 5.39 0.18 10.83
C PRO A 61 5.55 1.49 10.05
N PRO A 62 6.44 2.41 10.47
CA PRO A 62 6.78 3.57 9.66
C PRO A 62 7.21 3.13 8.25
N LEU A 63 6.57 3.71 7.23
CA LEU A 63 6.78 3.33 5.84
C LEU A 63 7.62 4.38 5.10
N PRO A 64 8.55 3.95 4.23
CA PRO A 64 9.34 4.87 3.39
C PRO A 64 8.48 5.33 2.19
N LEU A 65 7.45 6.13 2.48
CA LEU A 65 6.54 6.64 1.46
C LEU A 65 7.31 7.50 0.43
N PRO A 66 6.99 7.39 -0.86
CA PRO A 66 7.51 8.31 -1.87
C PRO A 66 7.18 9.77 -1.52
N THR A 67 7.98 10.70 -2.03
CA THR A 67 7.68 12.13 -1.94
C THR A 67 6.30 12.41 -2.54
N ASP A 68 5.55 13.33 -1.92
CA ASP A 68 4.18 13.73 -2.27
C ASP A 68 3.12 12.63 -2.20
N ALA A 69 3.48 11.46 -1.66
CA ALA A 69 2.51 10.40 -1.44
C ALA A 69 1.49 10.80 -0.38
N ARG A 70 0.22 10.55 -0.66
CA ARG A 70 -0.84 10.59 0.34
C ARG A 70 -1.06 9.19 0.85
N ALA A 71 -1.19 9.04 2.17
CA ALA A 71 -1.31 7.73 2.77
C ALA A 71 -2.35 7.69 3.90
N TRP A 72 -2.99 6.53 4.03
CA TRP A 72 -4.03 6.29 5.03
C TRP A 72 -3.94 4.87 5.56
N THR A 73 -4.29 4.70 6.83
CA THR A 73 -4.29 3.42 7.52
C THR A 73 -5.69 3.15 8.08
N PHE A 74 -6.21 1.96 7.82
CA PHE A 74 -7.53 1.52 8.24
C PHE A 74 -7.45 0.22 9.02
N LYS A 75 -8.21 0.13 10.11
CA LYS A 75 -8.38 -1.14 10.82
C LYS A 75 -9.50 -1.95 10.17
N VAL A 76 -9.22 -3.22 9.89
CA VAL A 76 -10.21 -4.16 9.39
C VAL A 76 -11.20 -4.46 10.53
N ARG A 77 -12.50 -4.28 10.24
CA ARG A 77 -13.60 -4.64 11.15
C ARG A 77 -14.34 -5.89 10.70
N GLU A 78 -14.35 -6.14 9.39
CA GLU A 78 -15.00 -7.28 8.76
C GLU A 78 -14.20 -7.65 7.50
N ALA A 79 -14.02 -8.95 7.28
CA ALA A 79 -13.47 -9.52 6.05
C ALA A 79 -14.34 -10.73 5.66
N ARG A 80 -14.51 -10.93 4.35
CA ARG A 80 -15.30 -12.02 3.75
C ARG A 80 -14.45 -12.70 2.69
#